data_AF-A0A139SMW6-F1
#
_entry.id   AF-A0A139SMW6-F1
#
_cell.length_a   1.000
_cell.length_b   1.000
_cell.length_c   1.000
_cell.angle_alpha   90.00
_cell.angle_beta   90.00
_cell.angle_gamma   90.00
#
_symmetry.space_group_name_H-M   'P 1'
#
loop_
_entity.id
_entity.type
_entity.pdbx_description
1 polymer ?
#
loop_
_entity_poly.entity_id
_entity_poly.type
_entity_poly.pdbx_seq_one_letter_code
_entity_poly.pdbx_strand_id
1 'polypeptide(L)'
;MSQHSHVYHNPRWRKARLSFLQRRPLCVLCQQVGQVTAASVVDHIRPHRLGQALQSGQKDSIQQAQALFWDSANWQPLCKPCHDRHKARQERSGQLKGCDAQGNPLSGDW
;
A
#
# COMPACT_ATOMS: atom_id res chain seq x y z
N MET A 1 -1.56 3.24 13.32
CA MET A 1 -0.97 1.89 13.17
C MET A 1 -2.05 0.97 12.60
N SER A 2 -1.89 0.48 11.36
CA SER A 2 -2.94 -0.28 10.65
C SER A 2 -3.15 -1.66 11.31
N GLN A 3 -4.38 -1.92 11.77
CA GLN A 3 -4.74 -2.99 12.72
C GLN A 3 -4.84 -4.42 12.14
N HIS A 4 -3.97 -4.82 11.21
CA HIS A 4 -4.15 -6.10 10.48
C HIS A 4 -2.87 -6.92 10.30
N SER A 5 -2.04 -7.02 11.34
CA SER A 5 -0.70 -7.62 11.24
C SER A 5 -0.68 -9.13 10.96
N HIS A 6 -1.69 -9.89 11.41
CA HIS A 6 -1.62 -11.36 11.41
C HIS A 6 -1.52 -11.98 10.01
N VAL A 7 -2.16 -11.37 9.00
CA VAL A 7 -2.11 -11.85 7.60
C VAL A 7 -0.70 -11.73 7.02
N TYR A 8 0.03 -10.68 7.40
CA TYR A 8 1.39 -10.41 6.93
C TYR A 8 2.47 -11.24 7.65
N HIS A 9 2.16 -11.86 8.79
CA HIS A 9 3.07 -12.77 9.50
C HIS A 9 2.99 -14.22 9.00
N ASN A 10 2.03 -14.55 8.12
CA ASN A 10 1.85 -15.87 7.54
C ASN A 10 3.11 -16.34 6.77
N PRO A 11 3.65 -17.56 7.02
CA PRO A 11 4.75 -18.15 6.25
C PRO A 11 4.53 -18.15 4.73
N ARG A 12 3.30 -18.37 4.28
CA ARG A 12 2.90 -18.33 2.85
C ARG A 12 3.17 -16.95 2.26
N TRP A 13 2.82 -15.89 3.00
CA TRP A 13 3.07 -14.52 2.55
C TRP A 13 4.56 -14.22 2.50
N ARG A 14 5.32 -14.61 3.53
CA ARG A 14 6.79 -14.43 3.55
C ARG A 14 7.45 -15.06 2.32
N LYS A 15 7.09 -16.29 1.97
CA LYS A 15 7.61 -16.97 0.77
C LYS A 15 7.21 -16.26 -0.53
N ALA A 16 5.93 -15.91 -0.66
CA ALA A 16 5.43 -15.22 -1.85
C ALA A 16 6.10 -13.86 -2.05
N ARG A 17 6.23 -13.08 -0.97
CA ARG A 17 6.91 -11.78 -0.95
C ARG A 17 8.37 -11.90 -1.40
N LEU A 18 9.12 -12.86 -0.87
CA LEU A 18 10.52 -13.07 -1.24
C LEU A 18 10.65 -13.43 -2.73
N SER A 19 9.85 -14.38 -3.20
CA SER A 19 9.85 -14.80 -4.61
C SER A 19 9.49 -13.64 -5.55
N PHE A 20 8.56 -12.79 -5.14
CA PHE A 20 8.19 -11.59 -5.90
C PHE A 20 9.32 -10.58 -5.99
N LEU A 21 9.97 -10.25 -4.86
CA LEU A 21 11.08 -9.30 -4.82
C LEU A 21 12.31 -9.80 -5.59
N GLN A 22 12.56 -11.11 -5.61
CA GLN A 22 13.63 -11.70 -6.43
C GLN A 22 13.39 -11.48 -7.93
N ARG A 23 12.14 -11.61 -8.40
CA ARG A 23 11.77 -11.35 -9.80
C ARG A 23 11.68 -9.86 -10.13
N ARG A 24 11.42 -9.02 -9.13
CA ARG A 24 11.23 -7.57 -9.28
C ARG A 24 12.09 -6.83 -8.24
N PRO A 25 13.42 -6.81 -8.44
CA PRO A 25 14.36 -6.37 -7.41
C PRO A 25 14.44 -4.85 -7.22
N LEU A 26 13.84 -4.07 -8.13
CA LEU A 26 13.93 -2.61 -8.13
C LEU A 26 12.63 -1.95 -7.70
N CYS A 27 12.75 -0.82 -7.00
CA CYS A 27 11.61 0.01 -6.61
C CYS A 27 10.99 0.65 -7.85
N VAL A 28 9.73 0.33 -8.14
CA VAL A 28 9.04 0.82 -9.35
C VAL A 28 8.93 2.35 -9.38
N LEU A 29 8.74 2.99 -8.23
CA LEU A 29 8.66 4.45 -8.15
C LEU A 29 10.01 5.14 -8.34
N CYS A 30 11.10 4.52 -7.88
CA CYS A 30 12.44 5.04 -8.15
C CYS A 30 12.79 4.91 -9.64
N GLN A 31 12.45 3.77 -10.25
CA GLN A 31 12.68 3.55 -11.68
C GLN A 31 11.96 4.59 -12.56
N GLN A 32 10.73 4.97 -12.19
CA GLN A 32 9.96 6.00 -12.91
C GLN A 32 10.66 7.37 -12.95
N VAL A 33 11.52 7.67 -11.97
CA VAL A 33 12.31 8.92 -11.91
C VAL A 33 13.77 8.71 -12.29
N GLY A 34 14.09 7.61 -12.97
CA GLY A 34 15.45 7.30 -13.45
C GLY A 34 16.41 6.83 -12.35
N GLN A 35 15.92 6.50 -11.16
CA GLN A 35 16.75 6.06 -10.03
C GLN A 35 16.74 4.54 -9.89
N VAL A 36 17.93 3.98 -9.64
CA VAL A 36 18.09 2.55 -9.37
C VAL A 36 18.15 2.35 -7.85
N THR A 37 17.10 1.78 -7.28
CA THR A 37 17.04 1.50 -5.84
C THR A 37 16.43 0.14 -5.61
N ALA A 38 17.05 -0.67 -4.75
CA ALA A 38 16.54 -1.98 -4.40
C ALA A 38 15.17 -1.89 -3.71
N ALA A 39 14.24 -2.75 -4.12
CA ALA A 39 12.97 -2.92 -3.45
C ALA A 39 13.15 -3.81 -2.21
N SER A 40 12.55 -3.38 -1.10
CA SER A 40 12.59 -4.11 0.18
C SER A 40 11.20 -4.40 0.72
N VAL A 41 10.14 -3.89 0.09
CA VAL A 41 8.75 -4.07 0.50
C VAL A 41 7.91 -4.39 -0.73
N VAL A 42 6.88 -5.22 -0.53
CA VAL A 42 5.82 -5.43 -1.50
C VAL A 42 4.60 -4.70 -0.98
N ASP A 43 4.10 -3.75 -1.77
CA ASP A 43 2.90 -2.98 -1.46
C ASP A 43 1.75 -3.43 -2.36
N HIS A 44 0.52 -3.29 -1.87
CA HIS A 44 -0.68 -3.50 -2.67
C HIS A 44 -1.09 -2.18 -3.33
N ILE A 45 -1.09 -2.13 -4.65
CA ILE A 45 -1.47 -0.94 -5.44
C ILE A 45 -2.87 -0.48 -5.06
N ARG A 46 -3.84 -1.41 -5.06
CA ARG A 46 -5.18 -1.21 -4.52
C ARG A 46 -5.25 -1.76 -3.11
N PRO A 47 -5.73 -0.98 -2.11
CA PRO A 47 -5.89 -1.47 -0.75
C PRO A 47 -6.79 -2.70 -0.70
N HIS A 48 -6.27 -3.82 -0.19
CA HIS A 48 -7.01 -5.09 -0.16
C HIS A 48 -8.11 -5.15 0.90
N ARG A 49 -8.06 -4.29 1.95
CA ARG A 49 -9.08 -4.16 3.03
C ARG A 49 -9.44 -5.45 3.78
N LEU A 50 -8.64 -6.52 3.67
CA LEU A 50 -8.91 -7.83 4.27
C LEU A 50 -9.16 -7.76 5.77
N GLY A 51 -8.44 -6.86 6.44
CA GLY A 51 -8.67 -6.59 7.83
C GLY A 51 -10.08 -6.16 8.22
N GLN A 52 -10.59 -5.15 7.51
CA GLN A 52 -11.95 -4.63 7.68
C GLN A 52 -13.00 -5.67 7.29
N ALA A 53 -12.71 -6.45 6.23
CA ALA A 53 -13.58 -7.54 5.81
C ALA A 53 -13.66 -8.67 6.86
N LEU A 54 -12.53 -9.05 7.46
CA LEU A 54 -12.52 -10.04 8.55
C LEU A 54 -13.30 -9.54 9.76
N GLN A 55 -13.18 -8.25 10.10
CA GLN A 55 -13.95 -7.63 11.19
C GLN A 55 -15.45 -7.60 10.90
N SER A 56 -15.87 -7.41 9.65
CA SER A 56 -17.30 -7.40 9.30
C SER A 56 -17.96 -8.78 9.34
N GLY A 57 -17.16 -9.86 9.27
CA GLY A 57 -17.66 -11.24 9.22
C GLY A 57 -18.43 -11.61 7.94
N GLN A 58 -18.57 -10.68 7.01
CA GLN A 58 -19.29 -10.89 5.76
C GLN A 58 -18.47 -11.77 4.81
N LYS A 59 -18.99 -12.96 4.50
CA LYS A 59 -18.26 -13.97 3.70
C LYS A 59 -17.80 -13.43 2.35
N ASP A 60 -18.69 -12.75 1.62
CA ASP A 60 -18.38 -12.22 0.28
C ASP A 60 -17.28 -11.16 0.33
N SER A 61 -17.37 -10.23 1.30
CA SER A 61 -16.34 -9.21 1.54
C SER A 61 -14.99 -9.83 1.90
N ILE A 62 -14.97 -10.88 2.73
CA ILE A 62 -13.74 -11.60 3.09
C ILE A 62 -13.14 -12.28 1.85
N GLN A 63 -13.95 -12.97 1.07
CA GLN A 63 -13.49 -13.68 -0.12
C GLN A 63 -12.90 -12.71 -1.15
N GLN A 64 -13.58 -11.59 -1.41
CA GLN A 64 -13.10 -10.55 -2.33
C GLN A 64 -11.79 -9.93 -1.83
N ALA A 65 -11.70 -9.61 -0.55
CA ALA A 65 -10.51 -9.01 0.04
C ALA A 65 -9.31 -9.98 0.08
N GLN A 66 -9.55 -11.28 0.26
CA GLN A 66 -8.52 -12.32 0.15
C GLN A 66 -8.01 -12.45 -1.29
N ALA A 67 -8.92 -12.48 -2.27
CA ALA A 67 -8.54 -12.52 -3.69
C ALA A 67 -7.66 -11.32 -4.05
N LEU A 68 -8.04 -10.11 -3.63
CA LEU A 68 -7.29 -8.89 -3.88
C LEU A 68 -5.94 -8.83 -3.13
N PHE A 69 -5.85 -9.45 -1.95
CA PHE A 69 -4.60 -9.57 -1.21
C PHE A 69 -3.59 -10.49 -1.92
N TRP A 70 -4.06 -11.61 -2.48
CA TRP A 70 -3.21 -12.60 -3.16
C TRP A 70 -2.99 -12.33 -4.65
N ASP A 71 -3.64 -11.31 -5.21
CA ASP A 71 -3.45 -10.89 -6.59
C ASP A 71 -2.06 -10.26 -6.79
N SER A 72 -1.14 -11.00 -7.40
CA SER A 72 0.22 -10.52 -7.68
C SER A 72 0.30 -9.42 -8.74
N ALA A 73 -0.76 -9.24 -9.55
CA ALA A 73 -0.87 -8.08 -10.44
C ALA A 73 -1.20 -6.81 -9.65
N ASN A 74 -1.78 -6.95 -8.47
CA ASN A 74 -2.02 -5.85 -7.53
C ASN A 74 -0.80 -5.55 -6.63
N TRP A 75 0.33 -6.24 -6.81
CA TRP A 75 1.54 -6.02 -6.01
C TRP A 75 2.52 -5.11 -6.75
N GLN A 76 3.21 -4.24 -6.01
CA GLN A 76 4.30 -3.41 -6.51
C GLN A 76 5.55 -3.50 -5.62
N PRO A 77 6.76 -3.58 -6.21
CA PRO A 77 8.02 -3.58 -5.47
C PRO A 77 8.40 -2.14 -5.10
N LEU A 78 8.60 -1.85 -3.81
CA LEU A 78 8.98 -0.52 -3.33
C LEU A 78 10.18 -0.59 -2.39
N CYS A 79 11.02 0.45 -2.40
CA CYS A 79 11.94 0.71 -1.30
C CYS A 79 11.16 1.26 -0.10
N LYS A 80 11.70 1.06 1.12
CA LYS A 80 11.04 1.51 2.36
C LYS A 80 10.66 3.01 2.35
N PRO A 81 11.53 3.95 1.90
CA PRO A 81 11.17 5.36 1.83
C PRO A 81 9.99 5.65 0.90
N CYS A 82 9.97 5.05 -0.30
CA CYS A 82 8.87 5.22 -1.24
C CYS A 82 7.57 4.61 -0.72
N HIS A 83 7.64 3.42 -0.12
CA HIS A 83 6.50 2.80 0.53
C HIS A 83 5.89 3.72 1.60
N ASP A 84 6.70 4.21 2.54
CA ASP A 84 6.20 5.03 3.65
C ASP A 84 5.58 6.36 3.17
N ARG A 85 6.20 7.01 2.18
CA ARG A 85 5.65 8.22 1.54
C ARG A 85 4.34 7.92 0.82
N HIS A 86 4.25 6.79 0.11
CA HIS A 86 3.06 6.38 -0.62
C HIS A 86 1.91 6.08 0.35
N LYS A 87 2.16 5.32 1.42
CA LYS A 87 1.18 5.06 2.49
C LYS A 87 0.73 6.36 3.14
N ALA A 88 1.66 7.26 3.46
CA ALA A 88 1.31 8.56 4.01
C ALA A 88 0.45 9.39 3.04
N ARG A 89 0.67 9.29 1.73
CA ARG A 89 -0.18 9.96 0.72
C ARG A 89 -1.58 9.32 0.63
N GLN A 90 -1.67 7.99 0.68
CA GLN A 90 -2.95 7.26 0.73
C GLN A 90 -3.75 7.59 1.99
N GLU A 91 -3.08 7.75 3.13
CA GLU A 91 -3.73 8.16 4.40
C GLU A 91 -4.15 9.64 4.36
N ARG A 92 -3.41 10.50 3.65
CA ARG A 92 -3.70 11.94 3.52
C ARG A 92 -4.69 12.29 2.40
N SER A 93 -5.06 11.36 1.52
CA SER A 93 -5.97 11.65 0.40
C SER A 93 -7.44 11.86 0.80
N GLY A 94 -7.69 12.36 2.01
CA GLY A 94 -8.91 13.06 2.42
C GLY A 94 -8.72 14.57 2.60
N GLN A 95 -7.53 15.14 2.34
CA GLN A 95 -7.30 16.59 2.40
C GLN A 95 -6.50 17.07 1.19
N LEU A 96 -7.06 18.03 0.46
CA LEU A 96 -6.30 18.89 -0.45
C LEU A 96 -5.31 19.70 0.40
N LYS A 97 -4.02 19.65 0.08
CA LYS A 97 -3.05 20.58 0.63
C LYS A 97 -2.73 21.63 -0.43
N GLY A 98 -3.09 22.88 -0.15
CA GLY A 98 -2.74 24.04 -0.93
C GLY A 98 -3.13 25.31 -0.16
N CYS A 99 -2.58 26.44 -0.59
CA CYS A 99 -3.14 27.73 -0.25
C CYS A 99 -3.77 28.32 -1.53
N ASP A 100 -4.84 29.08 -1.40
CA ASP A 100 -5.35 29.89 -2.51
C ASP A 100 -4.35 30.98 -2.93
N ALA A 101 -4.67 31.74 -3.99
CA ALA A 101 -3.83 32.84 -4.46
C ALA A 101 -3.68 33.99 -3.44
N GLN A 102 -4.42 33.95 -2.32
CA GLN A 102 -4.32 34.90 -1.21
C GLN A 102 -3.52 34.34 -0.01
N GLY A 103 -3.01 33.10 -0.10
CA GLY A 103 -2.19 32.50 0.96
C GLY A 103 -2.99 31.83 2.08
N ASN A 104 -4.30 31.67 1.93
CA ASN A 104 -5.12 31.00 2.94
C ASN A 104 -5.03 29.48 2.80
N PRO A 105 -4.91 28.72 3.90
CA PRO A 105 -4.92 27.27 3.85
C PRO A 105 -6.26 26.75 3.34
N LEU A 106 -6.24 25.89 2.32
CA LEU A 106 -7.41 25.16 1.84
C LEU A 106 -7.71 24.00 2.81
N SER A 107 -8.13 24.27 4.04
CA SER A 107 -8.60 23.24 4.96
C SER A 107 -9.85 23.68 5.69
N GLY A 108 -10.87 22.82 5.57
CA GLY A 108 -12.21 22.99 6.12
C GLY A 108 -12.25 23.38 7.59
N ASP A 109 -13.21 24.24 7.86
CA ASP A 109 -13.66 24.68 9.17
C ASP A 109 -13.99 23.46 10.05
N TRP A 110 -13.45 23.45 11.27
CA TRP A 110 -13.69 22.43 12.30
C TRP A 110 -15.04 22.62 12.98
#